data_AF-A0A534W842-F1
#
_entry.id   AF-A0A534W842-F1
#
_cell.length_a   1.000
_cell.length_b   1.000
_cell.length_c   1.000
_cell.angle_alpha   90.00
_cell.angle_beta   90.00
_cell.angle_gamma   90.00
#
_symmetry.space_group_name_H-M   'P 1'
#
loop_
_entity.id
_entity.type
_entity.pdbx_description
1 polymer ?
#
loop_
_entity_poly.entity_id
_entity_poly.type
_entity_poly.pdbx_seq_one_letter_code
_entity_poly.pdbx_strand_id
1 'polypeptide(L)' 'MRSEAKRVGQDRASRIELIGRVQMAYEHLKDTMQRYHDDSPRARAAIAAARRRLSLLNRALAMLALEVAQQPA' A
#
# COMPACT_ATOMS: atom_id res chain seq x y z
N MET A 1 -15.27 -26.79 -11.77
CA MET A 1 -14.03 -26.12 -12.24
C MET A 1 -14.15 -24.62 -12.57
N ARG A 2 -15.30 -24.06 -13.02
CA ARG A 2 -15.39 -22.60 -13.33
C ARG A 2 -15.28 -21.63 -12.12
N SER A 3 -15.40 -22.13 -10.88
CA SER A 3 -15.43 -21.31 -9.66
C SER A 3 -14.03 -20.90 -9.15
N GLU A 4 -13.02 -21.77 -9.30
CA GLU A 4 -11.65 -21.51 -8.82
C GLU A 4 -10.92 -20.47 -9.68
N ALA A 5 -11.00 -20.58 -11.02
CA ALA A 5 -10.37 -19.63 -11.93
C ALA A 5 -10.87 -18.18 -11.70
N LYS A 6 -12.14 -18.03 -11.30
CA LYS A 6 -12.72 -16.72 -10.96
C LYS A 6 -12.15 -16.15 -9.67
N ARG A 7 -11.91 -17.01 -8.65
CA ARG A 7 -11.28 -16.61 -7.38
C ARG A 7 -9.81 -16.21 -7.57
N VAL A 8 -9.04 -16.99 -8.34
CA VAL A 8 -7.64 -16.69 -8.66
C VAL A 8 -7.51 -15.35 -9.42
N GLY A 9 -8.42 -15.10 -10.37
CA GLY A 9 -8.45 -13.82 -11.09
C GLY A 9 -8.78 -12.61 -10.20
N GLN A 10 -9.68 -12.78 -9.23
CA GLN A 10 -10.04 -11.74 -8.25
C GLN A 10 -8.89 -11.44 -7.28
N ASP A 11 -8.16 -12.46 -6.85
CA ASP A 11 -6.99 -12.30 -5.97
C ASP A 11 -5.85 -11.54 -6.67
N ARG A 12 -5.55 -11.90 -7.93
CA ARG A 12 -4.56 -11.20 -8.74
C ARG A 12 -4.92 -9.72 -8.96
N ALA A 13 -6.19 -9.42 -9.23
CA ALA A 13 -6.66 -8.05 -9.41
C ALA A 13 -6.52 -7.23 -8.12
N SER A 14 -6.93 -7.79 -6.98
CA SER A 14 -6.81 -7.16 -5.66
C SER A 14 -5.36 -6.85 -5.29
N ARG A 15 -4.43 -7.78 -5.58
CA ARG A 15 -2.99 -7.56 -5.41
C ARG A 15 -2.46 -6.39 -6.24
N ILE A 16 -2.79 -6.35 -7.53
CA ILE A 16 -2.32 -5.28 -8.44
C ILE A 16 -2.84 -3.92 -7.95
N GLU A 17 -4.11 -3.87 -7.54
CA GLU A 17 -4.69 -2.65 -6.98
C GLU A 17 -3.95 -2.20 -5.72
N LEU A 18 -3.63 -3.12 -4.81
CA LEU A 18 -2.90 -2.78 -3.58
C LEU A 18 -1.49 -2.24 -3.88
N ILE A 19 -0.77 -2.83 -4.85
CA ILE A 19 0.53 -2.32 -5.30
C ILE A 19 0.39 -0.88 -5.81
N GLY A 20 -0.61 -0.60 -6.65
CA GLY A 20 -0.87 0.76 -7.13
C GLY A 20 -1.19 1.74 -6.01
N ARG A 21 -1.99 1.32 -5.02
CA ARG A 21 -2.31 2.14 -3.83
C ARG A 21 -1.07 2.44 -2.98
N VAL A 22 -0.15 1.48 -2.82
CA VAL A 22 1.14 1.68 -2.14
C VAL A 22 1.99 2.70 -2.88
N GLN A 23 2.13 2.57 -4.20
CA GLN A 23 2.90 3.51 -5.03
C GLN A 23 2.35 4.93 -4.92
N MET A 24 1.03 5.12 -5.04
CA MET A 24 0.40 6.43 -4.87
C MET A 24 0.62 7.01 -3.46
N ALA A 25 0.57 6.18 -2.42
CA ALA A 25 0.82 6.64 -1.05
C ALA A 25 2.28 7.06 -0.83
N TYR A 26 3.23 6.40 -1.51
CA TYR A 26 4.64 6.77 -1.49
C TYR A 26 4.87 8.13 -2.17
N GLU A 27 4.36 8.32 -3.39
CA GLU A 27 4.47 9.62 -4.07
C GLU A 27 3.78 10.73 -3.28
N HIS A 28 2.62 10.47 -2.68
CA HIS A 28 1.95 11.46 -1.83
C HIS A 28 2.78 11.83 -0.59
N LEU A 29 3.47 10.88 0.04
CA LEU A 29 4.38 11.17 1.14
C LEU A 29 5.55 12.04 0.68
N LYS A 30 6.17 11.69 -0.45
CA LYS A 30 7.26 12.44 -1.06
C LYS A 30 6.85 13.89 -1.37
N ASP A 31 5.71 14.07 -2.03
CA ASP A 31 5.12 15.39 -2.31
C ASP A 31 4.83 16.17 -1.02
N THR A 32 4.30 15.50 0.00
CA THR A 32 4.02 16.11 1.30
C THR A 32 5.31 16.62 1.95
N MET A 33 6.37 15.82 1.94
CA MET A 33 7.69 16.21 2.47
C MET A 33 8.31 17.36 1.68
N GLN A 34 8.14 17.40 0.35
CA GLN A 34 8.62 18.50 -0.49
C GLN A 34 7.86 19.81 -0.23
N ARG A 35 6.53 19.74 -0.08
CA ARG A 35 5.70 20.93 0.21
C ARG A 35 5.97 21.50 1.60
N TYR A 36 6.10 20.62 2.58
CA TYR A 36 6.31 20.99 3.98
C TYR A 36 7.79 20.95 4.35
N HIS A 37 8.58 21.81 3.71
CA HIS A 37 10.01 21.99 4.01
C HIS A 37 10.25 22.68 5.35
N ASP A 38 9.30 23.50 5.82
CA ASP A 38 9.35 24.14 7.12
C ASP A 38 8.93 23.17 8.24
N ASP A 39 9.70 23.12 9.33
CA ASP A 39 9.41 22.27 10.50
C ASP A 39 8.31 22.86 11.42
N SER A 40 7.16 23.16 10.82
CA SER A 40 5.97 23.60 11.56
C SER A 40 5.22 22.41 12.18
N PRO A 41 4.47 22.61 13.28
CA PRO A 41 3.62 21.56 13.85
C PRO A 41 2.63 20.97 12.83
N ARG A 42 2.10 21.80 11.91
CA ARG A 42 1.20 21.38 10.85
C ARG A 42 1.91 20.50 9.81
N ALA A 43 3.12 20.88 9.42
CA ALA A 43 3.98 20.10 8.54
C ALA A 43 4.24 18.70 9.11
N ARG A 44 4.65 18.63 10.39
CA ARG A 44 4.88 17.34 11.07
C ARG A 44 3.63 16.47 11.13
N ALA A 45 2.47 17.05 11.42
CA ALA A 45 1.21 16.32 11.43
C ALA A 45 0.83 15.76 10.06
N ALA A 46 1.00 16.55 9.00
CA ALA A 46 0.73 16.12 7.62
C ALA A 46 1.66 14.98 7.18
N ILE A 47 2.96 15.11 7.46
CA ILE A 47 3.96 14.07 7.17
C ILE A 47 3.66 12.80 7.97
N ALA A 48 3.33 12.90 9.26
CA ALA A 48 2.98 11.76 10.10
C ALA A 48 1.74 11.01 9.57
N ALA A 49 0.71 11.74 9.13
CA ALA A 49 -0.48 11.15 8.53
C ALA A 49 -0.16 10.41 7.21
N ALA A 50 0.66 11.02 6.33
CA ALA A 50 1.09 10.41 5.08
C ALA A 50 1.94 9.14 5.32
N ARG A 51 2.89 9.20 6.27
CA ARG A 51 3.68 8.02 6.68
C ARG A 51 2.80 6.91 7.22
N ARG A 52 1.83 7.23 8.08
CA ARG A 52 0.90 6.23 8.63
C ARG A 52 0.10 5.54 7.52
N ARG A 53 -0.40 6.28 6.54
CA ARG A 53 -1.12 5.71 5.39
C ARG A 53 -0.23 4.75 4.61
N LEU A 54 1.02 5.14 4.31
CA LEU A 54 1.97 4.28 3.61
C LEU A 54 2.26 2.99 4.41
N SER A 55 2.52 3.11 5.71
CA SER A 55 2.81 1.95 6.57
C SER A 55 1.67 0.94 6.62
N LEU A 56 0.41 1.40 6.66
CA LEU A 56 -0.76 0.52 6.63
C LEU A 56 -0.85 -0.26 5.32
N LEU A 57 -0.65 0.41 4.19
CA LEU A 57 -0.69 -0.21 2.87
C LEU A 57 0.49 -1.19 2.67
N ASN A 58 1.69 -0.83 3.13
CA ASN A 58 2.84 -1.74 3.11
C ASN A 58 2.61 -2.98 3.96
N ARG A 59 1.96 -2.85 5.13
CA ARG A 59 1.61 -3.99 5.96
C ARG A 59 0.61 -4.92 5.28
N ALA A 60 -0.41 -4.36 4.64
CA ALA A 60 -1.37 -5.14 3.87
C ALA A 60 -0.69 -5.88 2.70
N LEU A 61 0.25 -5.23 2.01
CA LEU A 61 1.02 -5.84 0.93
C LEU A 61 1.92 -6.98 1.44
N ALA A 62 2.56 -6.79 2.60
CA ALA A 62 3.36 -7.82 3.23
C ALA A 62 2.52 -9.04 3.63
N MET A 63 1.31 -8.84 4.15
CA MET A 63 0.38 -9.94 4.46
C MET A 63 0.04 -10.76 3.21
N LEU A 64 -0.31 -10.09 2.10
CA LEU A 64 -0.58 -10.80 0.83
C LEU A 64 0.66 -11.54 0.31
N ALA A 65 1.86 -10.97 0.45
CA ALA A 65 3.09 -11.64 0.05
C ALA A 65 3.35 -12.91 0.89
N LEU A 66 3.05 -12.88 2.19
CA LEU A 66 3.16 -14.04 3.08
C LEU A 66 2.13 -15.13 2.74
N GLU A 67 0.88 -14.75 2.42
CA GLU A 67 -0.15 -15.71 1.99
C GLU A 67 0.25 -16.45 0.72
N VAL A 68 0.83 -15.74 -0.26
CA VAL A 68 1.34 -16.34 -1.50
C VAL A 68 2.52 -17.27 -1.23
N ALA A 69 3.42 -16.92 -0.30
CA ALA A 69 4.54 -17.76 0.08
C ALA A 69 4.12 -19.05 0.82
N GLN A 70 2.91 -19.09 1.38
CA GLN A 70 2.35 -20.24 2.09
C GLN A 70 1.52 -21.18 1.20
N GLN A 71 1.26 -20.84 -0.07
CA GLN A 71 0.58 -21.73 -1.00
C GLN A 71 1.52 -22.86 -1.44
N PRO A 72 1.20 -24.14 -1.15
CA PRO A 72 1.99 -25.25 -1.66
C PRO A 72 1.92 -25.26 -3.20
N ALA A 73 3.09 -25.44 -3.83
CA ALA A 73 3.28 -25.43 -5.29
C ALA A 73 2.48 -26.51 -6.02
#